data_AF-D2QMN5-F1
#
_entry.id   AF-D2QMN5-F1
#
_cell.length_a   1.000
_cell.length_b   1.000
_cell.length_c   1.000
_cell.angle_alpha   90.00
_cell.angle_beta   90.00
_cell.angle_gamma   90.00
#
_symmetry.space_group_name_H-M   'P 1'
#
loop_
_entity.id
_entity.type
_entity.pdbx_description
1 polymer ?
#
loop_
_entity_poly.entity_id
_entity_poly.type
_entity_poly.pdbx_seq_one_letter_code
_entity_poly.pdbx_strand_id
1 'polypeptide(L)'
;MLIVINKFFRWFPAQCAIVTKTNHFQSMNYKTLLLLCLPFSSAFFSCSKTPATPPLIGTWELVSATSTEKDSTVSTFDPTHKMIKIINATHFAFLNHAVSKNDSSATRFSAGGGKYTLADSVYTENLEYFTDKAWENNKFSFVIKIEGDTLVQKGVEKVEKLGIDHIIIEKYKRVND
;
A
#
# COMPACT_ATOMS: atom_id res chain seq x y z
N MET A 1 20.47 50.65 -15.43
CA MET A 1 21.58 49.74 -15.78
C MET A 1 21.07 48.80 -16.86
N LEU A 2 21.77 48.78 -18.00
CA LEU A 2 21.49 48.16 -19.31
C LEU A 2 20.81 46.77 -19.24
N ILE A 3 19.73 46.49 -20.00
CA ILE A 3 19.67 46.08 -21.41
C ILE A 3 20.68 44.98 -21.78
N VAL A 4 20.19 43.75 -21.98
CA VAL A 4 20.71 42.87 -23.05
C VAL A 4 19.53 42.24 -23.80
N ILE A 5 19.46 42.59 -25.07
CA ILE A 5 18.62 42.06 -26.13
C ILE A 5 19.52 41.12 -26.97
N ASN A 6 19.00 39.96 -27.37
CA ASN A 6 19.39 39.21 -28.59
C ASN A 6 18.33 38.11 -28.75
N LYS A 7 17.33 38.13 -29.65
CA LYS A 7 17.19 38.54 -31.06
C LYS A 7 17.92 37.61 -32.05
N PHE A 8 17.10 37.05 -32.95
CA PHE A 8 17.39 36.29 -34.20
C PHE A 8 17.86 34.84 -34.01
N PHE A 9 17.24 33.81 -34.62
CA PHE A 9 16.91 33.69 -36.04
C PHE A 9 15.58 32.95 -36.28
N ARG A 10 14.83 33.43 -37.28
CA ARG A 10 13.70 32.79 -37.95
C ARG A 10 14.15 32.42 -39.37
N TRP A 11 13.46 31.44 -39.96
CA TRP A 11 13.36 31.11 -41.39
C TRP A 11 14.51 30.32 -42.05
N PHE A 12 14.20 29.11 -42.54
CA PHE A 12 13.88 28.81 -43.95
C PHE A 12 13.36 27.37 -44.08
N PRO A 13 12.24 27.11 -44.79
CA PRO A 13 11.96 25.82 -45.40
C PRO A 13 12.45 25.83 -46.85
N ALA A 14 13.28 24.86 -47.23
CA ALA A 14 13.63 24.63 -48.63
C ALA A 14 12.81 23.45 -49.16
N GLN A 15 11.96 23.75 -50.14
CA GLN A 15 11.33 22.79 -51.03
C GLN A 15 12.29 22.38 -52.16
N CYS A 16 11.93 21.26 -52.78
CA CYS A 16 12.16 20.92 -54.19
C CYS A 16 13.52 20.31 -54.58
N ALA A 17 13.50 19.03 -54.95
CA ALA A 17 13.91 18.62 -56.30
C ALA A 17 13.41 17.19 -56.58
N ILE A 18 12.47 17.08 -57.50
CA ILE A 18 12.09 15.86 -58.21
C ILE A 18 13.17 15.60 -59.25
N VAL A 19 13.80 14.43 -59.23
CA VAL A 19 14.57 13.92 -60.38
C VAL A 19 13.85 12.69 -60.92
N THR A 20 13.16 12.90 -62.02
CA THR A 20 12.65 11.85 -62.91
C THR A 20 13.82 11.23 -63.67
N LYS A 21 14.05 9.92 -63.51
CA LYS A 21 14.72 9.12 -64.53
C LYS A 21 13.73 8.15 -65.14
N THR A 22 13.43 8.40 -66.39
CA THR A 22 12.62 7.61 -67.31
C THR A 22 13.37 6.39 -67.83
N ASN A 23 12.60 5.34 -68.12
CA ASN A 23 12.80 4.25 -69.07
C ASN A 23 13.69 3.07 -68.63
N HIS A 24 13.08 1.90 -68.41
CA HIS A 24 12.94 0.93 -69.50
C HIS A 24 11.96 -0.20 -69.17
N PHE A 25 11.05 -0.37 -70.12
CA PHE A 25 10.16 -1.49 -70.45
C PHE A 25 10.73 -2.90 -70.13
N GLN A 26 10.01 -3.70 -69.35
CA GLN A 26 9.83 -5.15 -69.57
C GLN A 26 8.53 -5.61 -68.88
N SER A 27 7.66 -6.27 -69.66
CA SER A 27 6.37 -6.82 -69.27
C SER A 27 6.53 -8.03 -68.34
N MET A 28 5.83 -8.06 -67.21
CA MET A 28 5.71 -9.27 -66.38
C MET A 28 4.25 -9.72 -66.25
N ASN A 29 4.06 -10.99 -66.57
CA ASN A 29 2.82 -11.76 -66.62
C ASN A 29 2.15 -11.85 -65.22
N TYR A 30 0.90 -11.39 -65.12
CA TYR A 30 0.15 -11.21 -63.86
C TYR A 30 -0.54 -12.48 -63.32
N LYS A 31 -0.16 -13.68 -63.77
CA LYS A 31 -0.93 -14.90 -63.46
C LYS A 31 -0.45 -15.74 -62.28
N THR A 32 0.55 -15.29 -61.53
CA THR A 32 1.03 -16.04 -60.35
C THR A 32 1.43 -15.09 -59.23
N LEU A 33 0.46 -14.64 -58.42
CA LEU A 33 0.75 -14.13 -57.07
C LEU A 33 -0.35 -14.58 -56.11
N LEU A 34 -0.12 -15.76 -55.56
CA LEU A 34 -0.75 -16.29 -54.37
C LEU A 34 -0.10 -15.61 -53.14
N LEU A 35 -0.87 -15.44 -52.07
CA LEU A 35 -0.55 -14.83 -50.75
C LEU A 35 -0.68 -13.31 -50.63
N LEU A 36 -1.76 -12.86 -49.95
CA LEU A 36 -1.73 -11.95 -48.79
C LEU A 36 -3.15 -11.47 -48.46
N CYS A 37 -3.77 -12.00 -47.41
CA CYS A 37 -4.64 -11.30 -46.45
C CYS A 37 -5.30 -12.31 -45.51
N LEU A 38 -4.51 -12.89 -44.60
CA LEU A 38 -5.05 -13.38 -43.32
C LEU A 38 -5.12 -12.15 -42.40
N PRO A 39 -6.29 -11.75 -41.88
CA PRO A 39 -6.34 -10.71 -40.87
C PRO A 39 -5.69 -11.27 -39.60
N PHE A 40 -4.48 -10.82 -39.32
CA PHE A 40 -3.79 -11.01 -38.04
C PHE A 40 -4.56 -10.22 -36.98
N SER A 41 -5.69 -10.76 -36.54
CA SER A 41 -6.43 -10.27 -35.39
C SER A 41 -5.67 -10.66 -34.13
N SER A 42 -4.57 -9.95 -33.86
CA SER A 42 -3.91 -9.96 -32.56
C SER A 42 -4.85 -9.34 -31.53
N ALA A 43 -5.74 -10.18 -31.00
CA ALA A 43 -6.46 -9.90 -29.76
C ALA A 43 -5.41 -9.79 -28.65
N PHE A 44 -5.03 -8.57 -28.32
CA PHE A 44 -4.32 -8.26 -27.09
C PHE A 44 -5.26 -8.58 -25.93
N PHE A 45 -5.26 -9.83 -25.47
CA PHE A 45 -5.72 -10.18 -24.13
C PHE A 45 -4.76 -9.51 -23.15
N SER A 46 -5.03 -8.23 -22.86
CA SER A 46 -4.46 -7.57 -21.68
C SER A 46 -5.06 -8.27 -20.47
N CYS A 47 -4.35 -9.27 -19.96
CA CYS A 47 -4.62 -9.84 -18.65
C CYS A 47 -4.23 -8.79 -17.62
N SER A 48 -5.15 -7.88 -17.31
CA SER A 48 -5.07 -7.08 -16.09
C SER A 48 -5.18 -8.06 -14.93
N LYS A 49 -4.04 -8.47 -14.36
CA LYS A 49 -3.99 -9.11 -13.05
C LYS A 49 -4.68 -8.14 -12.09
N THR A 50 -5.89 -8.48 -11.64
CA THR A 50 -6.50 -7.80 -10.50
C THR A 50 -5.46 -7.78 -9.40
N PRO A 51 -5.07 -6.61 -8.86
CA PRO A 51 -4.11 -6.55 -7.77
C PRO A 51 -4.60 -7.49 -6.68
N ALA A 52 -3.82 -8.53 -6.38
CA ALA A 52 -4.15 -9.39 -5.27
C ALA A 52 -4.21 -8.50 -4.02
N THR A 53 -5.36 -8.47 -3.36
CA THR A 53 -5.52 -7.80 -2.08
C THR A 53 -4.36 -8.26 -1.18
N PRO A 54 -3.51 -7.35 -0.67
CA PRO A 54 -2.44 -7.73 0.24
C PRO A 54 -3.00 -8.60 1.37
N PRO A 55 -2.35 -9.71 1.75
CA PRO A 55 -2.85 -10.58 2.81
C PRO A 55 -3.16 -9.87 4.12
N LEU A 56 -2.59 -8.68 4.35
CA LEU A 56 -2.82 -7.83 5.51
C LEU A 56 -4.20 -7.18 5.55
N ILE A 57 -4.81 -6.84 4.39
CA ILE A 57 -6.10 -6.16 4.35
C ILE A 57 -7.19 -7.07 4.94
N GLY A 58 -8.05 -6.48 5.77
CA GLY A 58 -9.15 -7.14 6.44
C GLY A 58 -9.35 -6.70 7.88
N THR A 59 -10.23 -7.41 8.57
CA THR A 59 -10.51 -7.21 10.00
C THR A 59 -9.85 -8.32 10.81
N TRP A 60 -9.20 -7.91 11.89
CA TRP A 60 -8.35 -8.74 12.73
C TRP A 60 -8.74 -8.55 14.19
N GLU A 61 -9.09 -9.62 14.90
CA GLU A 61 -9.42 -9.59 16.32
C GLU A 61 -8.18 -9.98 17.14
N LEU A 62 -7.85 -9.18 18.16
CA LEU A 62 -6.73 -9.47 19.05
C LEU A 62 -7.05 -10.72 19.88
N VAL A 63 -6.12 -11.68 19.91
CA VAL A 63 -6.25 -12.93 20.69
C VAL A 63 -5.15 -13.14 21.72
N SER A 64 -4.03 -12.41 21.60
CA SER A 64 -3.01 -12.34 22.63
C SER A 64 -2.12 -11.12 22.44
N ALA A 65 -1.66 -10.52 23.53
CA ALA A 65 -0.70 -9.42 23.54
C ALA A 65 0.26 -9.58 24.72
N THR A 66 1.53 -9.30 24.50
CA THR A 66 2.57 -9.27 25.53
C THR A 66 3.43 -8.03 25.38
N SER A 67 3.87 -7.46 26.50
CA SER A 67 4.91 -6.44 26.54
C SER A 67 6.14 -6.99 27.25
N THR A 68 7.30 -6.72 26.68
CA THR A 68 8.61 -7.03 27.27
C THR A 68 9.34 -5.72 27.56
N GLU A 69 9.61 -5.47 28.84
CA GLU A 69 10.50 -4.40 29.28
C GLU A 69 11.73 -5.02 29.95
N LYS A 70 12.93 -4.69 29.44
CA LYS A 70 14.20 -5.32 29.86
C LYS A 70 14.11 -6.84 29.70
N ASP A 71 14.11 -7.58 30.81
CA ASP A 71 14.06 -9.05 30.82
C ASP A 71 12.72 -9.60 31.32
N SER A 72 11.74 -8.73 31.58
CA SER A 72 10.41 -9.12 32.07
C SER A 72 9.40 -9.07 30.94
N THR A 73 8.73 -10.19 30.70
CA THR A 73 7.60 -10.27 29.75
C THR A 73 6.30 -10.49 30.52
N VAL A 74 5.32 -9.63 30.28
CA VAL A 74 4.00 -9.69 30.89
C VAL A 74 2.93 -9.77 29.80
N SER A 75 1.83 -10.48 30.10
CA SER A 75 0.63 -10.42 29.26
C SER A 75 -0.03 -9.06 29.41
N THR A 76 -0.31 -8.41 28.30
CA THR A 76 -1.12 -7.18 28.23
C THR A 76 -2.51 -7.45 27.64
N PHE A 77 -2.80 -8.71 27.29
CA PHE A 77 -4.12 -9.13 26.84
C PHE A 77 -5.13 -9.08 27.97
N ASP A 78 -6.26 -8.40 27.72
CA ASP A 78 -7.39 -8.32 28.64
C ASP A 78 -8.61 -9.03 28.03
N PRO A 79 -9.02 -10.21 28.55
CA PRO A 79 -10.17 -10.95 28.03
C PRO A 79 -11.51 -10.29 28.33
N THR A 80 -11.56 -9.25 29.18
CA THR A 80 -12.79 -8.48 29.45
C THR A 80 -13.07 -7.44 28.36
N HIS A 81 -12.12 -7.26 27.44
CA HIS A 81 -12.19 -6.35 26.33
C HIS A 81 -12.13 -7.09 24.98
N LYS A 82 -12.82 -6.54 23.98
CA LYS A 82 -12.74 -6.98 22.60
C LYS A 82 -12.07 -5.89 21.80
N MET A 83 -10.95 -6.23 21.18
CA MET A 83 -10.21 -5.34 20.30
C MET A 83 -10.19 -5.89 18.88
N ILE A 84 -10.56 -5.04 17.93
CA ILE A 84 -10.38 -5.31 16.50
C ILE A 84 -9.45 -4.28 15.87
N LYS A 85 -8.69 -4.71 14.86
CA LYS A 85 -7.91 -3.88 13.94
C LYS A 85 -8.48 -4.06 12.54
N ILE A 86 -8.87 -2.96 11.91
CA ILE A 86 -9.39 -2.89 10.56
C ILE A 86 -8.30 -2.28 9.69
N ILE A 87 -7.83 -3.02 8.68
CA ILE A 87 -6.79 -2.55 7.77
C ILE A 87 -7.36 -2.54 6.36
N ASN A 88 -7.41 -1.35 5.75
CA ASN A 88 -7.78 -1.18 4.35
C ASN A 88 -6.53 -0.98 3.48
N ALA A 89 -6.68 -0.52 2.23
CA ALA A 89 -5.53 -0.35 1.32
C ALA A 89 -4.50 0.70 1.75
N THR A 90 -4.86 1.65 2.62
CA THR A 90 -4.02 2.83 2.93
C THR A 90 -3.99 3.19 4.40
N HIS A 91 -4.96 2.73 5.18
CA HIS A 91 -5.17 3.11 6.58
C HIS A 91 -5.45 1.88 7.43
N PHE A 92 -5.15 2.04 8.71
CA PHE A 92 -5.57 1.14 9.77
C PHE A 92 -6.43 1.90 10.77
N ALA A 93 -7.28 1.18 11.48
CA ALA A 93 -7.92 1.64 12.69
C ALA A 93 -7.98 0.48 13.68
N PHE A 94 -7.83 0.75 14.97
CA PHE A 94 -8.14 -0.21 16.01
C PHE A 94 -9.23 0.36 16.92
N LEU A 95 -10.10 -0.53 17.37
CA LEU A 95 -11.20 -0.26 18.27
C LEU A 95 -11.10 -1.25 19.40
N ASN A 96 -11.11 -0.77 20.64
CA ASN A 96 -11.10 -1.57 21.83
C ASN A 96 -12.28 -1.16 22.72
N HIS A 97 -13.06 -2.12 23.18
CA HIS A 97 -14.20 -1.86 24.04
C HIS A 97 -14.41 -2.99 25.04
N ALA A 98 -14.97 -2.68 26.20
CA ALA A 98 -15.34 -3.72 27.15
C ALA A 98 -16.53 -4.55 26.66
N VAL A 99 -16.54 -5.83 27.01
CA VAL A 99 -17.59 -6.79 26.62
C VAL A 99 -18.80 -6.74 27.56
N SER A 100 -18.61 -6.31 28.81
CA SER A 100 -19.68 -6.22 29.82
C SER A 100 -20.48 -4.91 29.73
N LYS A 101 -21.81 -4.99 29.87
CA LYS A 101 -22.74 -3.84 29.84
C LYS A 101 -22.89 -3.11 31.17
N ASN A 102 -22.49 -3.72 32.29
CA ASN A 102 -22.92 -3.30 33.63
C ASN A 102 -21.81 -2.68 34.49
N ASP A 103 -20.65 -2.41 33.93
CA ASP A 103 -19.58 -1.76 34.66
C ASP A 103 -19.41 -0.33 34.14
N SER A 104 -19.77 0.63 34.99
CA SER A 104 -19.65 2.06 34.70
C SER A 104 -18.19 2.47 34.42
N SER A 105 -17.21 1.67 34.86
CA SER A 105 -15.79 1.81 34.53
C SER A 105 -15.36 1.00 33.29
N ALA A 106 -16.20 0.09 32.79
CA ALA A 106 -16.08 -0.62 31.52
C ALA A 106 -16.56 0.22 30.30
N THR A 107 -16.85 1.51 30.53
CA THR A 107 -17.14 2.49 29.48
C THR A 107 -15.90 2.93 28.69
N ARG A 108 -14.72 2.33 28.93
CA ARG A 108 -13.46 2.71 28.27
C ARG A 108 -13.37 2.12 26.87
N PHE A 109 -14.14 2.72 25.97
CA PHE A 109 -13.84 2.65 24.55
C PHE A 109 -12.52 3.39 24.31
N SER A 110 -11.57 2.72 23.67
CA SER A 110 -10.40 3.37 23.09
C SER A 110 -10.29 3.02 21.61
N ALA A 111 -9.91 4.00 20.83
CA ALA A 111 -9.72 3.84 19.40
C ALA A 111 -8.57 4.71 18.93
N GLY A 112 -7.92 4.23 17.88
CA GLY A 112 -6.92 4.97 17.14
C GLY A 112 -6.84 4.50 15.70
N GLY A 113 -6.08 5.24 14.90
CA GLY A 113 -5.89 4.91 13.49
C GLY A 113 -5.09 5.97 12.76
N GLY A 114 -4.87 5.69 11.49
CA GLY A 114 -4.11 6.56 10.61
C GLY A 114 -3.60 5.80 9.39
N LYS A 115 -2.59 6.36 8.74
CA LYS A 115 -1.97 5.74 7.57
C LYS A 115 -0.99 4.65 7.99
N TYR A 116 -0.71 3.74 7.07
CA TYR A 116 0.40 2.82 7.22
C TYR A 116 1.21 2.66 5.93
N THR A 117 2.41 2.13 6.08
CA THR A 117 3.21 1.60 4.97
C THR A 117 3.55 0.14 5.23
N LEU A 118 3.57 -0.66 4.18
CA LEU A 118 4.03 -2.06 4.22
C LEU A 118 5.10 -2.26 3.15
N ALA A 119 6.32 -2.59 3.59
CA ALA A 119 7.43 -2.98 2.74
C ALA A 119 7.97 -4.33 3.23
N ASP A 120 7.84 -5.37 2.43
CA ASP A 120 8.11 -6.76 2.82
C ASP A 120 7.32 -7.15 4.08
N SER A 121 8.02 -7.39 5.19
CA SER A 121 7.43 -7.69 6.51
C SER A 121 7.37 -6.46 7.42
N VAL A 122 7.89 -5.31 7.00
CA VAL A 122 7.94 -4.10 7.82
C VAL A 122 6.65 -3.30 7.61
N TYR A 123 5.82 -3.31 8.63
CA TYR A 123 4.55 -2.59 8.73
C TYR A 123 4.72 -1.41 9.68
N THR A 124 4.61 -0.19 9.16
CA THR A 124 4.75 1.04 9.95
C THR A 124 3.43 1.79 10.02
N GLU A 125 2.90 1.95 11.23
CA GLU A 125 1.71 2.73 11.53
C GLU A 125 2.10 4.19 11.81
N ASN A 126 1.47 5.13 11.12
CA ASN A 126 1.50 6.55 11.42
C ASN A 126 0.20 6.91 12.17
N LEU A 127 0.29 7.08 13.49
CA LEU A 127 -0.88 7.29 14.34
C LEU A 127 -1.37 8.73 14.21
N GLU A 128 -2.47 8.93 13.48
CA GLU A 128 -3.03 10.26 13.19
C GLU A 128 -4.18 10.60 14.15
N TYR A 129 -4.89 9.59 14.62
CA TYR A 129 -6.02 9.71 15.53
C TYR A 129 -5.81 8.76 16.70
N PHE A 130 -5.98 9.24 17.92
CA PHE A 130 -6.05 8.37 19.09
C PHE A 130 -6.93 9.00 20.18
N THR A 131 -7.48 8.16 21.06
CA THR A 131 -8.25 8.61 22.22
C THR A 131 -7.41 9.49 23.15
N ASP A 132 -6.11 9.19 23.24
CA ASP A 132 -5.13 10.05 23.92
C ASP A 132 -4.28 10.83 22.91
N LYS A 133 -4.51 12.14 22.82
CA LYS A 133 -3.79 13.01 21.87
C LYS A 133 -2.28 13.05 22.07
N ALA A 134 -1.77 12.69 23.24
CA ALA A 134 -0.32 12.66 23.49
C ALA A 134 0.44 11.67 22.60
N TRP A 135 -0.26 10.68 22.04
CA TRP A 135 0.31 9.65 21.17
C TRP A 135 0.22 9.99 19.69
N GLU A 136 -0.60 10.96 19.28
CA GLU A 136 -0.74 11.36 17.88
C GLU A 136 0.60 11.83 17.29
N ASN A 137 0.81 11.61 15.99
CA ASN A 137 2.02 11.93 15.22
C ASN A 137 3.26 11.10 15.54
N ASN A 138 3.12 10.02 16.33
CA ASN A 138 4.17 9.02 16.48
C ASN A 138 4.08 7.96 15.39
N LYS A 139 5.21 7.31 15.12
CA LYS A 139 5.32 6.19 14.18
C LYS A 139 5.71 4.93 14.93
N PHE A 140 4.98 3.86 14.67
CA PHE A 140 5.22 2.55 15.28
C PHE A 140 5.56 1.56 14.19
N SER A 141 6.76 0.98 14.25
CA SER A 141 7.24 0.03 13.24
C SER A 141 7.23 -1.38 13.79
N PHE A 142 6.65 -2.27 13.01
CA PHE A 142 6.47 -3.67 13.36
C PHE A 142 6.98 -4.57 12.26
N VAL A 143 7.50 -5.73 12.65
CA VAL A 143 7.68 -6.88 11.77
C VAL A 143 6.42 -7.73 11.87
N ILE A 144 5.75 -7.97 10.74
CA ILE A 144 4.55 -8.79 10.66
C ILE A 144 4.81 -10.14 9.99
N LYS A 145 4.05 -11.15 10.41
CA LYS A 145 3.98 -12.46 9.78
C LYS A 145 2.51 -12.85 9.65
N ILE A 146 2.09 -13.23 8.45
CA ILE A 146 0.74 -13.70 8.18
C ILE A 146 0.80 -15.15 7.74
N GLU A 147 0.11 -16.03 8.48
CA GLU A 147 -0.03 -17.46 8.17
C GLU A 147 -1.51 -17.84 8.24
N GLY A 148 -2.12 -18.04 7.07
CA GLY A 148 -3.56 -18.29 6.96
C GLY A 148 -4.39 -17.12 7.53
N ASP A 149 -5.10 -17.40 8.61
CA ASP A 149 -5.97 -16.45 9.31
C ASP A 149 -5.29 -15.84 10.55
N THR A 150 -3.98 -16.02 10.72
CA THR A 150 -3.24 -15.51 11.86
C THR A 150 -2.29 -14.40 11.40
N LEU A 151 -2.38 -13.25 12.05
CA LEU A 151 -1.43 -12.14 11.94
C LEU A 151 -0.65 -12.03 13.25
N VAL A 152 0.67 -12.11 13.18
CA VAL A 152 1.56 -11.80 14.30
C VAL A 152 2.30 -10.51 13.99
N GLN A 153 2.25 -9.57 14.92
CA GLN A 153 2.92 -8.27 14.84
C GLN A 153 3.90 -8.16 16.01
N LYS A 154 5.16 -7.82 15.72
CA LYS A 154 6.18 -7.56 16.75
C LYS A 154 6.86 -6.24 16.47
N GLY A 155 6.95 -5.36 17.45
CA GLY A 155 7.64 -4.08 17.29
C GLY A 155 8.12 -3.49 18.59
N VAL A 156 8.95 -2.47 18.46
CA VAL A 156 9.35 -1.63 19.58
C VAL A 156 8.39 -0.46 19.61
N GLU A 157 7.64 -0.33 20.70
CA GLU A 157 6.84 0.86 20.95
C GLU A 157 7.68 1.81 21.80
N LYS A 158 8.13 2.90 21.17
CA LYS A 158 8.93 3.93 21.80
C LYS A 158 8.25 5.28 21.67
N VAL A 159 7.87 5.86 22.80
CA VAL A 159 7.31 7.23 22.87
C VAL A 159 8.15 8.02 23.85
N GLU A 160 9.14 8.75 23.31
CA GLU A 160 10.15 9.45 24.11
C GLU A 160 9.54 10.42 25.12
N LYS A 161 8.48 11.14 24.72
CA LYS A 161 7.76 12.10 25.58
C LYS A 161 7.08 11.46 26.78
N LEU A 162 6.76 10.17 26.70
CA LEU A 162 6.08 9.41 27.75
C LEU A 162 7.04 8.47 28.49
N GLY A 163 8.32 8.42 28.11
CA GLY A 163 9.30 7.50 28.68
C GLY A 163 9.01 6.03 28.38
N ILE A 164 8.24 5.74 27.33
CA ILE A 164 7.86 4.37 26.95
C ILE A 164 8.93 3.81 26.01
N ASP A 165 9.46 2.64 26.35
CA ASP A 165 10.39 1.86 25.53
C ASP A 165 10.23 0.36 25.87
N HIS A 166 9.39 -0.33 25.11
CA HIS A 166 9.13 -1.75 25.31
C HIS A 166 8.91 -2.48 23.98
N ILE A 167 9.10 -3.80 24.00
CA ILE A 167 8.79 -4.66 22.85
C ILE A 167 7.37 -5.17 23.03
N ILE A 168 6.52 -4.94 22.04
CA ILE A 168 5.17 -5.52 22.01
C ILE A 168 5.12 -6.66 21.00
N ILE A 169 4.43 -7.72 21.37
CA ILE A 169 4.07 -8.82 20.47
C ILE A 169 2.57 -9.02 20.57
N GLU A 170 1.90 -8.89 19.44
CA GLU A 170 0.46 -9.04 19.31
C GLU A 170 0.15 -10.13 18.31
N LYS A 171 -0.85 -10.96 18.63
CA LYS A 171 -1.40 -11.96 17.73
C LYS A 171 -2.87 -11.65 17.51
N TYR A 172 -3.24 -11.68 16.25
CA TYR A 172 -4.59 -11.46 15.79
C TYR A 172 -5.10 -12.65 14.99
N LYS A 173 -6.41 -12.85 15.06
CA LYS A 173 -7.17 -13.80 14.25
C LYS A 173 -8.01 -13.02 13.24
N ARG A 174 -8.04 -13.44 11.98
CA ARG A 174 -8.92 -12.85 10.97
C ARG A 174 -10.37 -13.08 11.36
N VAL A 175 -11.18 -12.02 11.29
CA VAL A 175 -12.63 -12.11 11.44
C VAL A 175 -13.21 -12.60 10.11
N ASN A 176 -13.95 -13.70 10.16
CA ASN A 176 -14.69 -14.23 9.02
C ASN A 176 -16.18 -13.95 9.25
N ASP A 177 -16.88 -13.58 8.19
CA ASP A 177 -18.34 -13.44 8.16
C ASP A 177 -19.04 -14.80 8.00
#